data_AF-A0A0B0CV03-F1
#
_entry.id   AF-A0A0B0CV03-F1
#
_cell.length_a   1.000
_cell.length_b   1.000
_cell.length_c   1.000
_cell.angle_alpha   90.00
_cell.angle_beta   90.00
_cell.angle_gamma   90.00
#
_symmetry.space_group_name_H-M   'P 1'
#
loop_
_entity.id
_entity.type
_entity.pdbx_description
1 polymer ?
#
loop_
_entity_poly.entity_id
_entity_poly.type
_entity_poly.pdbx_seq_one_letter_code
_entity_poly.pdbx_strand_id
1 'polypeptide(L)'
;GWIWGGAGAGVLASVGLAFLLTSVMSVAVSAQNREFIEGITGLVAVVLMFTVGAWLHKKSNIENWNNYIRESVGTAVARGSLWSLAGVAFITVVREGAETIIFYLGLSSDISTNTLFSGIGAAAAILAVVGVAIMYFSLKVPVRGLFLTITVLIYYLAFKFTGESLHALQVVKKLPSHSIA
;
A
#
# COMPACT_ATOMS: atom_id res chain seq x y z
N GLY A 1 15.67 11.61 -15.98
CA GLY A 1 15.36 10.50 -16.91
C GLY A 1 14.95 9.23 -16.20
N TRP A 2 15.87 8.61 -15.45
CA TRP A 2 15.73 7.24 -14.94
C TRP A 2 14.62 6.99 -13.89
N ILE A 3 14.34 7.96 -13.02
CA ILE A 3 13.25 7.84 -12.02
C ILE A 3 11.87 7.83 -12.72
N TRP A 4 11.68 8.71 -13.71
CA TRP A 4 10.48 8.74 -14.55
C TRP A 4 10.37 7.50 -15.44
N GLY A 5 11.51 6.94 -15.90
CA GLY A 5 11.56 5.66 -16.60
C GLY A 5 11.14 4.47 -15.73
N GLY A 6 11.63 4.40 -14.48
CA GLY A 6 11.21 3.39 -13.50
C GLY A 6 9.74 3.52 -13.11
N ALA A 7 9.24 4.75 -12.95
CA ALA A 7 7.82 5.01 -12.71
C ALA A 7 6.95 4.58 -13.91
N GLY A 8 7.33 4.95 -15.14
CA GLY A 8 6.61 4.55 -16.35
C GLY A 8 6.59 3.03 -16.56
N ALA A 9 7.73 2.36 -16.35
CA ALA A 9 7.81 0.89 -16.36
C ALA A 9 6.95 0.26 -15.25
N GLY A 10 6.91 0.88 -14.06
CA GLY A 10 6.06 0.45 -12.94
C GLY A 10 4.58 0.56 -13.27
N VAL A 11 4.15 1.62 -13.95
CA VAL A 11 2.77 1.78 -14.43
C VAL A 11 2.42 0.67 -15.42
N LEU A 12 3.27 0.43 -16.43
CA LEU A 12 3.04 -0.63 -17.41
C LEU A 12 3.00 -2.02 -16.76
N ALA A 13 3.91 -2.29 -15.82
CA ALA A 13 3.92 -3.53 -15.06
C ALA A 13 2.67 -3.68 -14.18
N SER A 14 2.18 -2.59 -13.58
CA SER A 14 0.93 -2.59 -12.80
C SER A 14 -0.27 -2.96 -13.64
N VAL A 15 -0.35 -2.43 -14.88
CA VAL A 15 -1.40 -2.81 -15.83
C VAL A 15 -1.29 -4.29 -16.20
N GLY A 16 -0.09 -4.79 -16.49
CA GLY A 16 0.13 -6.21 -16.77
C GLY A 16 -0.25 -7.11 -15.58
N LEU A 17 0.12 -6.70 -14.37
CA LEU A 17 -0.25 -7.39 -13.13
C LEU A 17 -1.77 -7.36 -12.90
N ALA A 18 -2.43 -6.25 -13.23
CA ALA A 18 -3.90 -6.15 -13.18
C ALA A 18 -4.55 -7.24 -14.03
N PHE A 19 -4.14 -7.36 -15.30
CA PHE A 19 -4.66 -8.37 -16.22
C PHE A 19 -4.39 -9.80 -15.75
N LEU A 20 -3.19 -10.07 -15.23
CA LEU A 20 -2.85 -11.38 -14.66
C LEU A 20 -3.72 -11.69 -13.44
N LEU A 21 -3.84 -10.76 -12.50
CA LEU A 21 -4.65 -10.95 -11.29
C LEU A 21 -6.13 -11.14 -11.62
N THR A 22 -6.71 -10.36 -12.53
CA THR A 22 -8.11 -10.55 -12.95
C THR A 22 -8.31 -11.90 -13.62
N SER A 23 -7.36 -12.33 -14.45
CA SER A 23 -7.45 -13.62 -15.16
C SER A 23 -7.35 -14.79 -14.18
N VAL A 24 -6.39 -14.75 -13.24
CA VAL A 24 -6.21 -15.80 -12.22
C VAL A 24 -7.40 -15.84 -11.27
N MET A 25 -7.86 -14.69 -10.78
CA MET A 25 -8.98 -14.61 -9.83
C MET A 25 -10.31 -15.03 -10.45
N SER A 26 -10.55 -14.74 -11.72
CA SER A 26 -11.78 -15.15 -12.42
C SER A 26 -11.87 -16.66 -12.67
N VAL A 27 -10.72 -17.35 -12.80
CA VAL A 27 -10.67 -18.78 -13.15
C VAL A 27 -10.40 -19.69 -11.95
N ALA A 28 -9.72 -19.21 -10.90
CA ALA A 28 -9.15 -20.08 -9.87
C ALA A 28 -9.92 -20.16 -8.54
N VAL A 29 -10.89 -19.27 -8.27
CA VAL A 29 -11.41 -19.11 -6.91
C VAL A 29 -12.92 -19.29 -6.83
N SER A 30 -13.37 -20.43 -6.30
CA SER A 30 -14.75 -20.62 -5.84
C SER A 30 -15.05 -19.71 -4.64
N ALA A 31 -16.31 -19.32 -4.43
CA ALA A 31 -16.71 -18.37 -3.38
C ALA A 31 -16.14 -18.72 -1.99
N GLN A 32 -16.16 -20.00 -1.61
CA GLN A 32 -15.62 -20.48 -0.32
C GLN A 32 -14.09 -20.40 -0.23
N ASN A 33 -13.37 -20.61 -1.34
CA ASN A 33 -11.92 -20.45 -1.37
C ASN A 33 -11.50 -18.98 -1.32
N ARG A 34 -12.36 -18.06 -1.79
CA ARG A 34 -12.12 -16.62 -1.77
C ARG A 34 -12.03 -16.08 -0.35
N GLU A 35 -13.01 -16.39 0.48
CA GLU A 35 -13.05 -15.97 1.88
C GLU A 35 -11.89 -16.55 2.71
N PHE A 36 -11.48 -17.80 2.43
CA PHE A 36 -10.33 -18.41 3.10
C PHE A 36 -9.01 -17.73 2.72
N ILE A 37 -8.80 -17.45 1.43
CA ILE A 37 -7.63 -16.74 0.93
C ILE A 37 -7.59 -15.31 1.49
N GLU A 38 -8.74 -14.63 1.56
CA GLU A 38 -8.87 -13.30 2.15
C GLU A 38 -8.50 -13.29 3.63
N GLY A 39 -9.02 -14.24 4.42
CA GLY A 39 -8.70 -14.37 5.84
C GLY A 39 -7.21 -14.62 6.10
N ILE A 40 -6.58 -15.54 5.36
CA ILE A 40 -5.13 -15.81 5.54
C ILE A 40 -4.29 -14.64 5.06
N THR A 41 -4.58 -14.09 3.88
CA THR A 41 -3.80 -12.99 3.30
C THR A 41 -3.92 -11.74 4.17
N GLY A 42 -5.10 -11.48 4.72
CA GLY A 42 -5.33 -10.39 5.66
C GLY A 42 -4.55 -10.55 6.96
N LEU A 43 -4.48 -11.76 7.56
CA LEU A 43 -3.62 -12.01 8.73
C LEU A 43 -2.13 -11.83 8.43
N VAL A 44 -1.67 -12.27 7.25
CA VAL A 44 -0.29 -12.03 6.80
C VAL A 44 -0.02 -10.53 6.66
N ALA A 45 -0.96 -9.77 6.09
CA ALA A 45 -0.85 -8.32 5.97
C ALA A 45 -0.76 -7.63 7.35
N VAL A 46 -1.52 -8.09 8.34
CA VAL A 46 -1.47 -7.58 9.72
C VAL A 46 -0.06 -7.74 10.32
N VAL A 47 0.56 -8.92 10.19
CA VAL A 47 1.93 -9.17 10.68
C VAL A 47 2.93 -8.23 10.00
N LEU A 48 2.80 -8.04 8.69
CA LEU A 48 3.64 -7.10 7.93
C LEU A 48 3.44 -5.66 8.39
N MET A 49 2.19 -5.22 8.58
CA MET A 49 1.86 -3.87 9.07
C MET A 49 2.45 -3.60 10.44
N PHE A 50 2.36 -4.55 11.39
CA PHE A 50 3.00 -4.39 12.70
C PHE A 50 4.53 -4.30 12.59
N THR A 51 5.13 -5.13 11.74
CA THR A 51 6.58 -5.13 11.51
C THR A 51 7.05 -3.78 10.95
N VAL A 52 6.37 -3.27 9.92
CA VAL A 52 6.67 -1.97 9.29
C VAL A 52 6.38 -0.82 10.27
N GLY A 53 5.28 -0.87 11.00
CA GLY A 53 4.92 0.13 12.01
C GLY A 53 5.97 0.23 13.12
N ALA A 54 6.45 -0.91 13.63
CA ALA A 54 7.51 -0.96 14.63
C ALA A 54 8.85 -0.44 14.10
N TRP A 55 9.20 -0.78 12.85
CA TRP A 55 10.38 -0.25 12.19
C TRP A 55 10.33 1.29 12.06
N LEU A 56 9.17 1.81 11.61
CA LEU A 56 8.95 3.24 11.41
C LEU A 56 8.97 4.01 12.74
N HIS A 57 8.36 3.44 13.79
CA HIS A 57 8.39 3.97 15.14
C HIS A 57 9.85 4.09 15.64
N LYS A 58 10.65 3.02 15.48
CA LYS A 58 12.06 3.01 15.91
C LYS A 58 12.92 4.04 15.16
N LYS A 59 12.58 4.36 13.92
CA LYS A 59 13.29 5.35 13.09
C LYS A 59 12.84 6.80 13.32
N SER A 60 11.75 7.03 14.07
CA SER A 60 11.27 8.38 14.44
C SER A 60 12.15 9.12 15.48
N ASN A 61 13.13 8.43 16.08
CA ASN A 61 14.06 9.03 17.04
C ASN A 61 15.24 9.76 16.34
N ILE A 62 15.44 11.03 16.68
CA ILE A 62 16.21 12.05 15.94
C ILE A 62 17.71 11.72 15.74
N GLU A 63 18.34 11.01 16.67
CA GLU A 63 19.79 10.75 16.67
C GLU A 63 20.25 9.85 15.51
N ASN A 64 19.42 8.90 15.08
CA ASN A 64 19.73 7.95 14.01
C ASN A 64 19.32 8.44 12.62
N TRP A 65 18.63 9.58 12.52
CA TRP A 65 18.17 10.14 11.25
C TRP A 65 19.17 11.19 10.72
N ASN A 66 19.69 12.07 11.57
CA ASN A 66 20.71 13.05 11.17
C ASN A 66 22.02 12.39 10.70
N ASN A 67 22.47 11.32 11.37
CA ASN A 67 23.64 10.55 10.95
C ASN A 67 23.37 9.78 9.65
N TYR A 68 22.19 9.16 9.52
CA TYR A 68 21.79 8.44 8.30
C TYR A 68 21.67 9.35 7.07
N ILE A 69 21.11 10.56 7.21
CA ILE A 69 21.02 11.51 6.09
C ILE A 69 22.42 12.01 5.70
N ARG A 70 23.30 12.32 6.68
CA ARG A 70 24.68 12.74 6.39
C ARG A 70 25.50 11.65 5.68
N GLU A 71 25.37 10.39 6.08
CA GLU A 71 26.08 9.27 5.43
C GLU A 71 25.42 8.82 4.12
N SER A 72 24.09 8.72 4.07
CA SER A 72 23.37 8.15 2.93
C SER A 72 23.21 9.13 1.77
N VAL A 73 23.06 10.43 2.03
CA VAL A 73 22.99 11.44 0.95
C VAL A 73 24.36 11.68 0.33
N GLY A 74 25.44 11.63 1.12
CA GLY A 74 26.82 11.81 0.62
C GLY A 74 27.35 10.63 -0.19
N THR A 75 26.97 9.40 0.13
CA THR A 75 27.54 8.19 -0.49
C THR A 75 26.68 7.60 -1.62
N ALA A 76 25.36 7.71 -1.56
CA ALA A 76 24.46 7.15 -2.58
C ALA A 76 24.59 7.88 -3.93
N VAL A 77 24.77 9.21 -3.92
CA VAL A 77 24.95 10.01 -5.14
C VAL A 77 26.25 9.66 -5.87
N ALA A 78 27.26 9.13 -5.17
CA ALA A 78 28.61 8.97 -5.72
C ALA A 78 28.92 7.59 -6.34
N ARG A 79 28.14 6.52 -6.11
CA ARG A 79 28.55 5.16 -6.54
C ARG A 79 27.53 4.23 -7.22
N GLY A 80 26.26 4.60 -7.39
CA GLY A 80 25.30 3.73 -8.11
C GLY A 80 23.82 3.82 -7.73
N SER A 81 23.40 4.85 -6.99
CA SER A 81 22.03 4.96 -6.43
C SER A 81 20.89 5.13 -7.45
N LEU A 82 21.16 5.39 -8.73
CA LEU A 82 20.08 5.65 -9.69
C LEU A 82 19.26 4.39 -9.99
N TRP A 83 19.90 3.22 -10.05
CA TRP A 83 19.21 1.93 -10.25
C TRP A 83 18.44 1.48 -9.01
N SER A 84 18.98 1.69 -7.81
CA SER A 84 18.26 1.39 -6.56
C SER A 84 17.05 2.30 -6.37
N LEU A 85 17.18 3.61 -6.68
CA LEU A 85 16.06 4.54 -6.65
C LEU A 85 14.99 4.19 -7.68
N ALA A 86 15.38 3.79 -8.90
CA ALA A 86 14.44 3.32 -9.92
C ALA A 86 13.72 2.04 -9.51
N GLY A 87 14.42 1.08 -8.90
CA GLY A 87 13.83 -0.16 -8.37
C GLY A 87 12.85 0.09 -7.22
N VAL A 88 13.20 0.99 -6.29
CA VAL A 88 12.29 1.40 -5.20
C VAL A 88 11.05 2.08 -5.76
N ALA A 89 11.19 3.00 -6.72
CA ALA A 89 10.05 3.64 -7.38
C ALA A 89 9.16 2.61 -8.11
N PHE A 90 9.76 1.67 -8.83
CA PHE A 90 9.04 0.59 -9.53
C PHE A 90 8.22 -0.27 -8.56
N ILE A 91 8.84 -0.80 -7.50
CA ILE A 91 8.17 -1.66 -6.51
C ILE A 91 7.05 -0.88 -5.82
N THR A 92 7.27 0.39 -5.51
CA THR A 92 6.27 1.24 -4.86
C THR A 92 5.05 1.42 -5.76
N VAL A 93 5.25 1.78 -7.05
CA VAL A 93 4.14 1.96 -7.99
C VAL A 93 3.36 0.66 -8.20
N VAL A 94 4.06 -0.47 -8.36
CA VAL A 94 3.42 -1.78 -8.53
C VAL A 94 2.60 -2.18 -7.30
N ARG A 95 3.14 -1.97 -6.10
CA ARG A 95 2.43 -2.28 -4.85
C ARG A 95 1.16 -1.45 -4.70
N GLU A 96 1.26 -0.13 -4.79
CA GLU A 96 0.11 0.77 -4.63
C GLU A 96 -0.94 0.55 -5.74
N GLY A 97 -0.48 0.26 -6.97
CA GLY A 97 -1.33 -0.13 -8.08
C GLY A 97 -2.12 -1.42 -7.81
N ALA A 98 -1.46 -2.46 -7.29
CA ALA A 98 -2.11 -3.73 -6.94
C ALA A 98 -3.17 -3.54 -5.84
N GLU A 99 -2.86 -2.81 -4.78
CA GLU A 99 -3.82 -2.48 -3.71
C GLU A 99 -5.04 -1.72 -4.27
N THR A 100 -4.81 -0.75 -5.17
CA THR A 100 -5.87 0.04 -5.83
C THR A 100 -6.79 -0.83 -6.70
N ILE A 101 -6.22 -1.73 -7.50
CA ILE A 101 -6.99 -2.61 -8.39
C ILE A 101 -7.87 -3.56 -7.57
N ILE A 102 -7.32 -4.17 -6.51
CA ILE A 102 -8.08 -5.08 -5.64
C ILE A 102 -9.25 -4.33 -4.97
N PHE A 103 -9.00 -3.10 -4.50
CA PHE A 103 -10.04 -2.26 -3.92
C PHE A 103 -11.16 -1.94 -4.93
N TYR A 104 -10.80 -1.59 -6.17
CA TYR A 104 -11.80 -1.35 -7.22
C TYR A 104 -12.56 -2.61 -7.63
N LEU A 105 -11.91 -3.78 -7.68
CA LEU A 105 -12.61 -5.04 -7.93
C LEU A 105 -13.64 -5.33 -6.83
N GLY A 106 -13.33 -5.02 -5.57
CA GLY A 106 -14.29 -5.10 -4.46
C GLY A 106 -15.47 -4.14 -4.62
N LEU A 107 -15.19 -2.86 -4.93
CA LEU A 107 -16.23 -1.84 -5.07
C LEU A 107 -17.11 -2.01 -6.31
N SER A 108 -16.56 -2.53 -7.41
CA SER A 108 -17.26 -2.58 -8.71
C SER A 108 -18.54 -3.42 -8.71
N SER A 109 -18.74 -4.29 -7.71
CA SER A 109 -19.97 -5.06 -7.56
C SER A 109 -21.14 -4.22 -7.00
N ASP A 110 -20.85 -3.13 -6.29
CA ASP A 110 -21.85 -2.35 -5.54
C ASP A 110 -22.15 -0.96 -6.15
N ILE A 111 -21.37 -0.50 -7.13
CA ILE A 111 -21.52 0.85 -7.71
C ILE A 111 -21.61 0.85 -9.24
N SER A 112 -22.35 1.82 -9.80
CA SER A 112 -22.44 2.02 -11.25
C SER A 112 -21.09 2.40 -11.85
N THR A 113 -20.81 1.93 -13.07
CA THR A 113 -19.58 2.21 -13.81
C THR A 113 -19.34 3.72 -13.99
N ASN A 114 -20.40 4.50 -14.20
CA ASN A 114 -20.29 5.95 -14.39
C ASN A 114 -19.86 6.68 -13.10
N THR A 115 -20.38 6.25 -11.94
CA THR A 115 -19.95 6.76 -10.64
C THR A 115 -18.52 6.35 -10.30
N LEU A 116 -18.09 5.16 -10.74
CA LEU A 116 -16.72 4.68 -10.55
C LEU A 116 -15.72 5.53 -11.34
N PHE A 117 -15.97 5.80 -12.62
CA PHE A 117 -15.07 6.62 -13.45
C PHE A 117 -14.99 8.08 -12.98
N SER A 118 -16.11 8.68 -12.57
CA SER A 118 -16.11 10.05 -12.02
C SER A 118 -15.36 10.11 -10.68
N GLY A 119 -15.48 9.09 -9.83
CA GLY A 119 -14.69 8.95 -8.61
C GLY A 119 -13.18 8.85 -8.87
N ILE A 120 -12.77 8.03 -9.85
CA ILE A 120 -11.36 7.93 -10.27
C ILE A 120 -10.83 9.29 -10.73
N GLY A 121 -11.59 10.00 -11.58
CA GLY A 121 -11.19 11.33 -12.08
C GLY A 121 -11.02 12.34 -10.94
N ALA A 122 -11.94 12.37 -9.99
CA ALA A 122 -11.86 13.23 -8.81
C ALA A 122 -10.65 12.89 -7.93
N ALA A 123 -10.42 11.60 -7.65
CA ALA A 123 -9.27 11.14 -6.87
C ALA A 123 -7.94 11.50 -7.55
N ALA A 124 -7.84 11.33 -8.87
CA ALA A 124 -6.64 11.69 -9.63
C ALA A 124 -6.35 13.20 -9.57
N ALA A 125 -7.39 14.04 -9.67
CA ALA A 125 -7.24 15.49 -9.53
C ALA A 125 -6.75 15.89 -8.13
N ILE A 126 -7.32 15.30 -7.07
CA ILE A 126 -6.89 15.53 -5.69
C ILE A 126 -5.44 15.11 -5.50
N LEU A 127 -5.06 13.92 -5.98
CA LEU A 127 -3.69 13.41 -5.90
C LEU A 127 -2.70 14.32 -6.64
N ALA A 128 -3.07 14.87 -7.81
CA ALA A 128 -2.24 15.82 -8.52
C ALA A 128 -1.99 17.10 -7.69
N VAL A 129 -3.04 17.67 -7.09
CA VAL A 129 -2.92 18.85 -6.22
C VAL A 129 -2.05 18.55 -4.99
N VAL A 130 -2.28 17.41 -4.33
CA VAL A 130 -1.49 16.99 -3.16
C VAL A 130 -0.03 16.73 -3.55
N GLY A 131 0.22 16.08 -4.68
CA GLY A 131 1.57 15.83 -5.18
C GLY A 131 2.34 17.11 -5.47
N VAL A 132 1.68 18.10 -6.09
CA VAL A 132 2.25 19.43 -6.28
C VAL A 132 2.52 20.10 -4.93
N ALA A 133 1.58 20.07 -3.99
CA ALA A 133 1.77 20.63 -2.66
C ALA A 133 2.98 19.99 -1.94
N ILE A 134 3.13 18.67 -1.99
CA ILE A 134 4.28 17.98 -1.39
C ILE A 134 5.59 18.43 -2.06
N MET A 135 5.64 18.57 -3.38
CA MET A 135 6.84 19.05 -4.07
C MET A 135 7.24 20.48 -3.64
N TYR A 136 6.26 21.37 -3.44
CA TYR A 136 6.51 22.75 -3.00
C TYR A 136 6.84 22.85 -1.49
N PHE A 137 6.18 22.05 -0.64
CA PHE A 137 6.32 22.12 0.81
C PHE A 137 7.33 21.12 1.42
N SER A 138 7.96 20.26 0.60
CA SER A 138 8.91 19.22 1.06
C SER A 138 10.06 19.74 1.93
N LEU A 139 10.41 21.03 1.84
CA LEU A 139 11.49 21.64 2.64
C LEU A 139 11.11 21.95 4.11
N LYS A 140 9.83 21.85 4.50
CA LYS A 140 9.35 22.20 5.85
C LYS A 140 8.59 21.09 6.59
N VAL A 141 8.52 19.88 6.04
CA VAL A 141 7.78 18.79 6.71
C VAL A 141 8.59 18.27 7.90
N PRO A 142 8.08 18.37 9.15
CA PRO A 142 8.74 17.78 10.29
C PRO A 142 8.67 16.26 10.17
N VAL A 143 9.77 15.63 9.73
CA VAL A 143 9.87 14.19 9.46
C VAL A 143 9.40 13.35 10.65
N ARG A 144 9.66 13.82 11.88
CA ARG A 144 9.16 13.19 13.11
C ARG A 144 7.63 13.12 13.17
N GLY A 145 6.94 14.23 12.86
CA GLY A 145 5.48 14.29 12.87
C GLY A 145 4.89 13.39 11.78
N LEU A 146 5.48 13.39 10.59
CA LEU A 146 5.06 12.51 9.50
C LEU A 146 5.18 11.03 9.86
N PHE A 147 6.33 10.60 10.40
CA PHE A 147 6.56 9.20 10.75
C PHE A 147 5.62 8.74 11.87
N LEU A 148 5.38 9.58 12.88
CA LEU A 148 4.47 9.25 13.97
C LEU A 148 3.03 9.11 13.46
N THR A 149 2.56 10.05 12.64
CA THR A 149 1.22 9.98 12.03
C THR A 149 1.07 8.71 11.19
N ILE A 150 2.06 8.36 10.36
CA ILE A 150 2.02 7.15 9.53
C ILE A 150 2.03 5.90 10.42
N THR A 151 2.86 5.85 11.48
CA THR A 151 2.87 4.71 12.41
C THR A 151 1.51 4.50 13.07
N VAL A 152 0.86 5.58 13.54
CA VAL A 152 -0.49 5.50 14.14
C VAL A 152 -1.51 5.00 13.12
N LEU A 153 -1.47 5.51 11.88
CA LEU A 153 -2.34 5.07 10.81
C LEU A 153 -2.15 3.57 10.48
N ILE A 154 -0.91 3.10 10.39
CA ILE A 154 -0.59 1.69 10.13
C ILE A 154 -1.15 0.79 11.24
N TYR A 155 -0.99 1.17 12.51
CA TYR A 155 -1.54 0.39 13.62
C TYR A 155 -3.07 0.37 13.64
N TYR A 156 -3.70 1.50 13.33
CA TYR A 156 -5.16 1.56 13.18
C TYR A 156 -5.66 0.62 12.07
N LEU A 157 -5.01 0.63 10.91
CA LEU A 157 -5.36 -0.25 9.79
C LEU A 157 -5.10 -1.73 10.12
N ALA A 158 -4.00 -2.04 10.80
CA ALA A 158 -3.70 -3.40 11.25
C ALA A 158 -4.79 -3.94 12.18
N PHE A 159 -5.28 -3.12 13.11
CA PHE A 159 -6.40 -3.49 13.98
C PHE A 159 -7.67 -3.77 13.18
N LYS A 160 -8.04 -2.87 12.26
CA LYS A 160 -9.22 -3.06 11.39
C LYS A 160 -9.11 -4.35 10.57
N PHE A 161 -7.97 -4.57 9.90
CA PHE A 161 -7.74 -5.75 9.06
C PHE A 161 -7.72 -7.05 9.85
N THR A 162 -7.31 -7.01 11.13
CA THR A 162 -7.43 -8.18 12.01
C THR A 162 -8.89 -8.59 12.17
N GLY A 163 -9.79 -7.63 12.41
CA GLY A 163 -11.23 -7.87 12.51
C GLY A 163 -11.83 -8.48 11.24
N GLU A 164 -11.56 -7.86 10.09
CA GLU A 164 -12.02 -8.35 8.77
C GLU A 164 -11.50 -9.78 8.47
N SER A 165 -10.21 -10.03 8.74
CA SER A 165 -9.59 -11.33 8.47
C SER A 165 -10.16 -12.44 9.36
N LEU A 166 -10.39 -12.14 10.64
CA LEU A 166 -11.02 -13.09 11.58
C LEU A 166 -12.47 -13.36 11.19
N HIS A 167 -13.21 -12.33 10.76
CA HIS A 167 -14.57 -12.48 10.26
C HIS A 167 -14.60 -13.39 9.02
N ALA A 168 -13.73 -13.18 8.04
CA ALA A 168 -13.62 -14.03 6.86
C ALA A 168 -13.35 -15.51 7.22
N LEU A 169 -12.52 -15.78 8.24
CA LEU A 169 -12.27 -17.15 8.72
C LEU A 169 -13.46 -17.76 9.49
N GLN A 170 -14.29 -16.94 10.13
CA GLN A 170 -15.53 -17.38 10.77
C GLN A 170 -16.59 -17.79 9.74
N VAL A 171 -16.72 -17.05 8.62
CA VAL A 171 -17.69 -17.38 7.55
C VAL A 171 -17.39 -18.75 6.92
N VAL A 172 -16.10 -19.10 6.80
CA VAL A 172 -15.66 -20.43 6.31
C VAL A 172 -15.73 -21.53 7.39
N LYS A 173 -16.31 -21.25 8.57
CA LYS A 173 -16.47 -22.18 9.71
C LYS A 173 -15.15 -22.77 10.25
N LYS A 174 -14.03 -22.08 10.05
CA LYS A 174 -12.71 -22.50 10.60
C LYS A 174 -12.48 -22.00 12.02
N LEU A 175 -13.22 -20.98 12.46
CA LEU A 175 -13.22 -20.48 13.84
C LEU A 175 -14.64 -20.50 14.40
N PRO A 176 -14.82 -20.85 15.70
CA PRO A 176 -16.14 -20.82 16.33
C PRO A 176 -16.67 -19.39 16.41
N SER A 177 -17.86 -19.15 15.85
CA SER A 177 -18.61 -17.92 16.04
C SER A 177 -19.46 -18.02 17.30
N HIS A 178 -18.92 -17.57 18.44
CA HIS A 178 -19.77 -17.35 19.62
C HIS A 178 -20.58 -16.08 19.39
N SER A 179 -21.84 -16.25 18.97
CA SER A 179 -22.83 -15.18 19.02
C SER A 179 -23.12 -14.92 20.49
N ILE A 180 -22.67 -13.80 21.02
CA ILE A 180 -23.11 -13.34 22.35
C ILE A 180 -24.53 -12.84 22.12
N ALA A 181 -25.51 -13.70 22.43
CA ALA A 181 -26.93 -13.38 22.46
C ALA A 181 -27.23 -12.48 23.66
#